data_AF-A0A8B8JWS6-F1
#
_entry.id   AF-A0A8B8JWS6-F1
#
_cell.length_a   1.000
_cell.length_b   1.000
_cell.length_c   1.000
_cell.angle_alpha   90.00
_cell.angle_beta   90.00
_cell.angle_gamma   90.00
#
_symmetry.space_group_name_H-M   'P 1'
#
loop_
_entity.id
_entity.type
_entity.pdbx_description
1 polymer ?
#
loop_
_entity_poly.entity_id
_entity_poly.type
_entity_poly.pdbx_seq_one_letter_code
_entity_poly.pdbx_strand_id
1 'polypeptide(L)'
;MNQTNAGFDKPIGCYAPAVQELIVIDDVISAMVGIEGRYIIKKVRGKNDDITFLVDPSMDLALQELSKRIFPLCKSFLLINQFVESRSQFQNGLVNHAFSAALRALLLDYQAMVAQLEHQFRLGRLSLQGLWFYCQPMMRSMQALSTVIQKASVNNFSGSAVLNLLQSQAKAMAGDNAVRLLLEKMTQCASSAYMSILERWVYEGVIDDPYGEFFIAEDKTLQKESLTQDYDAKYWRQRYSLKDGIPSFLANIAGTILTTGKYLNVMRECGHNVQVPPLENSKLMSFGSNHQYLECIKAAYNFASGELLNLIKEKYDLTGRLRSIKHYLLLDQGDFLVHFMDIARDELTKKPDEVSVEKLQSLLDLALRTTAAAADPFHEGLTCVVERSSLLKRLGTFNNLDVSQRNSANNNLEEPVSITSLETFSLSYKVHWPLSIVLSRKALTKYQLIFQFLFHCKHVDRQLCGAWQIHQGVRALNTRGTAISRSSLLCRSMLKYINSLLHYLTFEVIEHNWHLMYNRLQSANSIDEEGGVVDA
;
A
#
# COMPACT_ATOMS: atom_id res chain seq x y z
N MET A 1 -55.15 11.00 21.43
CA MET A 1 -56.22 10.17 22.02
C MET A 1 -55.73 8.73 22.10
N ASN A 2 -55.77 8.19 23.32
CA ASN A 2 -55.94 6.79 23.70
C ASN A 2 -54.84 6.23 24.63
N GLN A 3 -55.18 6.35 25.92
CA GLN A 3 -55.10 5.32 26.95
C GLN A 3 -53.72 4.80 27.38
N THR A 4 -53.16 5.47 28.38
CA THR A 4 -52.53 4.81 29.55
C THR A 4 -52.91 5.56 30.82
N ASN A 5 -54.18 5.45 31.22
CA ASN A 5 -54.58 5.68 32.60
C ASN A 5 -54.23 4.43 33.40
N ALA A 6 -53.12 4.46 34.13
CA ALA A 6 -52.78 3.45 35.12
C ALA A 6 -52.16 4.13 36.35
N GLY A 7 -52.98 4.26 37.41
CA GLY A 7 -52.56 4.37 38.82
C GLY A 7 -51.74 5.60 39.25
N PHE A 8 -52.39 6.75 39.44
CA PHE A 8 -51.84 7.76 40.37
C PHE A 8 -52.13 7.30 41.81
N ASP A 9 -51.13 6.67 42.43
CA ASP A 9 -50.93 6.78 43.87
C ASP A 9 -50.76 8.27 44.24
N LYS A 10 -51.07 8.65 45.48
CA LYS A 10 -51.13 10.04 45.98
C LYS A 10 -49.94 10.90 45.51
N PRO A 11 -50.12 12.21 45.25
CA PRO A 11 -49.00 13.08 44.88
C PRO A 11 -47.92 13.02 45.97
N ILE A 12 -46.65 12.98 45.55
CA ILE A 12 -45.53 12.65 46.46
C ILE A 12 -45.44 13.62 47.65
N GLY A 13 -45.89 14.86 47.46
CA GLY A 13 -46.00 15.89 48.50
C GLY A 13 -46.93 15.55 49.68
N CYS A 14 -47.77 14.52 49.57
CA CYS A 14 -48.63 14.07 50.68
C CYS A 14 -47.91 13.17 51.70
N TYR A 15 -46.70 12.70 51.41
CA TYR A 15 -45.93 11.82 52.28
C TYR A 15 -44.95 12.60 53.15
N ALA A 16 -44.57 12.05 54.31
CA ALA A 16 -43.52 12.62 55.15
C ALA A 16 -42.16 12.58 54.41
N PRO A 17 -41.23 13.53 54.66
CA PRO A 17 -39.96 13.63 53.93
C PRO A 17 -39.13 12.33 53.90
N ALA A 18 -39.15 11.54 54.98
CA ALA A 18 -38.46 10.25 55.05
C ALA A 18 -39.08 9.18 54.12
N VAL A 19 -40.40 9.19 53.95
CA VAL A 19 -41.10 8.29 53.03
C VAL A 19 -40.94 8.77 51.58
N GLN A 20 -40.92 10.10 51.37
CA GLN A 20 -40.59 10.68 50.07
C GLN A 20 -39.19 10.26 49.63
N GLU A 21 -38.18 10.33 50.50
CA GLU A 21 -36.81 9.92 50.17
C GLU A 21 -36.72 8.46 49.70
N LEU A 22 -37.40 7.53 50.38
CA LEU A 22 -37.40 6.11 50.00
C LEU A 22 -38.04 5.87 48.63
N ILE A 23 -39.18 6.52 48.36
CA ILE A 23 -39.88 6.43 47.07
C ILE A 23 -39.00 7.00 45.94
N VAL A 24 -38.31 8.11 46.21
CA VAL A 24 -37.41 8.73 45.23
C VAL A 24 -36.20 7.87 44.95
N ILE A 25 -35.61 7.21 45.96
CA ILE A 25 -34.47 6.31 45.76
C ILE A 25 -34.87 5.13 44.87
N ASP A 26 -36.03 4.52 45.11
CA ASP A 26 -36.54 3.39 44.29
C ASP A 26 -36.74 3.80 42.82
N ASP A 27 -37.33 4.98 42.60
CA ASP A 27 -37.52 5.53 41.26
C ASP A 27 -36.20 5.94 40.58
N VAL A 28 -35.23 6.47 41.33
CA VAL A 28 -33.90 6.82 40.81
C VAL A 28 -33.13 5.57 40.43
N ILE A 29 -33.17 4.50 41.24
CA ILE A 29 -32.54 3.22 40.91
C ILE A 29 -33.19 2.61 39.66
N SER A 30 -34.53 2.68 39.55
CA SER A 30 -35.24 2.27 38.34
C SER A 30 -34.81 3.07 37.09
N ALA A 31 -34.67 4.39 37.25
CA ALA A 31 -34.19 5.28 36.19
C ALA A 31 -32.72 5.04 35.82
N MET A 32 -31.88 4.60 36.78
CA MET A 32 -30.48 4.22 36.53
C MET A 32 -30.36 2.99 35.62
N VAL A 33 -31.28 2.02 35.72
CA VAL A 33 -31.36 0.87 34.81
C VAL A 33 -32.00 1.24 33.46
N GLY A 34 -32.60 2.43 33.36
CA GLY A 34 -33.27 2.92 32.15
C GLY A 34 -34.75 2.56 32.07
N ILE A 35 -35.35 2.09 33.16
CA ILE A 35 -36.78 1.82 33.30
C ILE A 35 -37.47 3.10 33.79
N GLU A 36 -38.70 3.36 33.32
CA GLU A 36 -39.48 4.51 33.79
C GLU A 36 -39.97 4.26 35.22
N GLY A 37 -39.70 5.22 36.12
CA GLY A 37 -40.18 5.21 37.50
C GLY A 37 -41.60 5.75 37.61
N ARG A 38 -42.19 5.68 38.81
CA ARG A 38 -43.58 6.14 39.05
C ARG A 38 -43.69 7.67 39.07
N TYR A 39 -42.70 8.34 39.65
CA TYR A 39 -42.63 9.80 39.80
C TYR A 39 -41.50 10.44 38.97
N ILE A 40 -40.58 9.62 38.43
CA ILE A 40 -39.50 10.06 37.53
C ILE A 40 -39.77 9.52 36.13
N ILE A 41 -40.23 10.40 35.24
CA ILE A 41 -40.61 10.03 33.86
C ILE A 41 -39.50 10.42 32.89
N LYS A 42 -39.11 9.48 32.04
CA LYS A 42 -38.17 9.72 30.93
C LYS A 42 -38.90 10.42 29.79
N LYS A 43 -38.37 11.56 29.33
CA LYS A 43 -38.86 12.25 28.13
C LYS A 43 -37.76 12.31 27.07
N VAL A 44 -37.97 11.61 25.96
CA VAL A 44 -37.12 11.66 24.77
C VAL A 44 -37.64 12.76 23.86
N ARG A 45 -36.85 13.83 23.63
CA ARG A 45 -37.17 14.84 22.60
C ARG A 45 -36.52 14.43 21.27
N GLY A 46 -37.30 14.47 20.18
CA GLY A 46 -36.94 13.93 18.87
C GLY A 46 -35.75 14.60 18.14
N LYS A 47 -35.25 13.86 17.15
CA LYS A 47 -34.07 14.02 16.25
C LYS A 47 -32.68 14.13 16.88
N ASN A 48 -32.51 14.67 18.08
CA ASN A 48 -31.19 14.82 18.72
C ASN A 48 -30.94 13.89 19.93
N ASP A 49 -31.80 12.89 20.16
CA ASP A 49 -31.68 11.90 21.25
C ASP A 49 -31.41 12.54 22.63
N ASP A 50 -31.96 13.74 22.86
CA ASP A 50 -31.72 14.48 24.08
C ASP A 50 -32.71 14.00 25.16
N ILE A 51 -32.24 13.05 25.96
CA ILE A 51 -33.03 12.42 27.03
C ILE A 51 -33.04 13.35 28.23
N THR A 52 -34.25 13.75 28.64
CA THR A 52 -34.49 14.58 29.82
C THR A 52 -35.37 13.81 30.81
N PHE A 53 -35.05 13.91 32.10
CA PHE A 53 -35.86 13.31 33.16
C PHE A 53 -36.75 14.39 33.78
N LEU A 54 -38.05 14.11 33.88
CA LEU A 54 -39.01 14.97 34.56
C LEU A 54 -39.26 14.40 35.96
N VAL A 55 -39.18 15.28 36.97
CA VAL A 55 -39.49 14.97 38.37
C VAL A 55 -40.82 15.61 38.70
N ASP A 56 -41.66 14.91 39.49
CA ASP A 56 -42.91 15.43 40.03
C ASP A 56 -42.68 16.80 40.72
N PRO A 57 -43.41 17.86 40.34
CA PRO A 57 -43.27 19.20 40.93
C PRO A 57 -43.73 19.28 42.39
N SER A 58 -44.41 18.27 42.93
CA SER A 58 -44.90 18.24 44.32
C SER A 58 -43.89 17.72 45.35
N MET A 59 -42.66 17.38 44.92
CA MET A 59 -41.57 16.91 45.76
C MET A 59 -40.90 18.05 46.55
N ASP A 60 -40.31 17.71 47.71
CA ASP A 60 -39.40 18.63 48.41
C ASP A 60 -38.24 19.11 47.50
N LEU A 61 -37.94 20.40 47.56
CA LEU A 61 -36.99 21.07 46.68
C LEU A 61 -35.57 20.53 46.84
N ALA A 62 -35.18 20.12 48.05
CA ALA A 62 -33.86 19.54 48.31
C ALA A 62 -33.70 18.15 47.67
N LEU A 63 -34.71 17.29 47.80
CA LEU A 63 -34.74 15.97 47.16
C LEU A 63 -34.81 16.09 45.63
N GLN A 64 -35.52 17.10 45.12
CA GLN A 64 -35.58 17.39 43.70
C GLN A 64 -34.22 17.79 43.13
N GLU A 65 -33.45 18.62 43.85
CA GLU A 65 -32.12 19.04 43.39
C GLU A 65 -31.09 17.91 43.50
N LEU A 66 -31.17 17.09 44.55
CA LEU A 66 -30.29 15.92 44.71
C LEU A 66 -30.54 14.85 43.65
N SER A 67 -31.79 14.58 43.29
CA SER A 67 -32.13 13.66 42.19
C SER A 67 -31.67 14.19 40.83
N LYS A 68 -31.82 15.50 40.58
CA LYS A 68 -31.32 16.17 39.36
C LYS A 68 -29.82 15.98 39.15
N ARG A 69 -29.03 15.92 40.22
CA ARG A 69 -27.58 15.68 40.12
C ARG A 69 -27.24 14.28 39.59
N ILE A 70 -28.09 13.28 39.82
CA ILE A 70 -27.87 11.88 39.39
C ILE A 70 -28.26 11.67 37.92
N PHE A 71 -29.22 12.43 37.38
CA PHE A 71 -29.71 12.25 36.00
C PHE A 71 -28.68 12.31 34.87
N PRO A 72 -27.60 13.11 34.92
CA PRO A 72 -26.53 13.05 33.92
C PRO A 72 -25.92 11.65 33.76
N LEU A 73 -25.84 10.87 34.85
CA LEU A 73 -25.37 9.48 34.81
C LEU A 73 -26.38 8.59 34.05
N CYS A 74 -27.67 8.70 34.38
CA CYS A 74 -28.73 7.94 33.71
C CYS A 74 -28.80 8.29 32.21
N LYS A 75 -28.63 9.56 31.86
CA LYS A 75 -28.54 10.01 30.46
C LYS A 75 -27.34 9.39 29.75
N SER A 76 -26.18 9.39 30.38
CA SER A 76 -24.95 8.81 29.83
C SER A 76 -25.11 7.30 29.60
N PHE A 77 -25.67 6.57 30.56
CA PHE A 77 -25.96 5.14 30.44
C PHE A 77 -26.88 4.85 29.24
N LEU A 78 -27.95 5.61 29.08
CA LEU A 78 -28.93 5.38 28.01
C LEU A 78 -28.34 5.65 26.62
N LEU A 79 -27.55 6.72 26.48
CA LEU A 79 -26.82 7.03 25.25
C LEU A 79 -25.81 5.93 24.89
N ILE A 80 -25.07 5.42 25.87
CA ILE A 80 -24.13 4.31 25.66
C ILE A 80 -24.89 3.06 25.22
N ASN A 81 -26.03 2.75 25.86
CA ASN A 81 -26.82 1.57 25.52
C ASN A 81 -27.42 1.66 24.11
N GLN A 82 -27.98 2.81 23.71
CA GLN A 82 -28.46 3.06 22.34
C GLN A 82 -27.33 2.93 21.32
N PHE A 83 -26.14 3.44 21.65
CA PHE A 83 -24.97 3.33 20.78
C PHE A 83 -24.51 1.87 20.61
N VAL A 84 -24.46 1.10 21.70
CA VAL A 84 -24.10 -0.32 21.67
C VAL A 84 -25.07 -1.10 20.79
N GLU A 85 -26.38 -0.89 20.90
CA GLU A 85 -27.37 -1.59 20.08
C GLU A 85 -27.29 -1.19 18.60
N SER A 86 -27.11 0.09 18.30
CA SER A 86 -27.00 0.57 16.91
C SER A 86 -25.70 0.09 16.23
N ARG A 87 -24.57 0.14 16.94
CA ARG A 87 -23.25 -0.21 16.39
C ARG A 87 -22.91 -1.69 16.45
N SER A 88 -23.69 -2.51 17.14
CA SER A 88 -23.54 -3.97 17.13
C SER A 88 -24.05 -4.64 15.84
N GLN A 89 -24.64 -3.87 14.91
CA GLN A 89 -25.01 -4.38 13.59
C GLN A 89 -23.78 -4.60 12.71
N PHE A 90 -23.81 -5.64 11.87
CA PHE A 90 -22.69 -6.02 11.00
C PHE A 90 -22.17 -4.89 10.11
N GLN A 91 -23.03 -3.98 9.68
CA GLN A 91 -22.69 -2.87 8.77
C GLN A 91 -21.67 -1.86 9.33
N ASN A 92 -21.47 -1.84 10.66
CA ASN A 92 -20.65 -0.81 11.30
C ASN A 92 -19.16 -1.18 11.45
N GLY A 93 -18.75 -2.36 10.99
CA GLY A 93 -17.35 -2.80 10.96
C GLY A 93 -16.81 -3.39 12.26
N LEU A 94 -15.63 -4.01 12.20
CA LEU A 94 -15.06 -4.85 13.25
C LEU A 94 -14.57 -4.03 14.45
N VAL A 95 -13.98 -2.85 14.21
CA VAL A 95 -13.50 -1.97 15.29
C VAL A 95 -14.67 -1.49 16.15
N ASN A 96 -15.79 -1.14 15.52
CA ASN A 96 -17.00 -0.71 16.23
C ASN A 96 -17.63 -1.85 17.03
N HIS A 97 -17.56 -3.10 16.54
CA HIS A 97 -18.02 -4.27 17.30
C HIS A 97 -17.16 -4.52 18.54
N ALA A 98 -15.83 -4.49 18.39
CA ALA A 98 -14.91 -4.65 19.49
C ALA A 98 -15.07 -3.53 20.54
N PHE A 99 -15.28 -2.29 20.09
CA PHE A 99 -15.58 -1.17 20.97
C PHE A 99 -16.93 -1.33 21.68
N SER A 100 -17.98 -1.77 20.97
CA SER A 100 -19.29 -2.04 21.55
C SER A 100 -19.24 -3.19 22.58
N ALA A 101 -18.44 -4.22 22.35
CA ALA A 101 -18.20 -5.29 23.31
C ALA A 101 -17.50 -4.78 24.58
N ALA A 102 -16.52 -3.89 24.43
CA ALA A 102 -15.84 -3.26 25.57
C ALA A 102 -16.79 -2.35 26.36
N LEU A 103 -17.66 -1.58 25.68
CA LEU A 103 -18.72 -0.80 26.30
C LEU A 103 -19.72 -1.70 27.05
N ARG A 104 -20.12 -2.84 26.48
CA ARG A 104 -21.00 -3.82 27.16
C ARG A 104 -20.38 -4.32 28.47
N ALA A 105 -19.07 -4.63 28.48
CA ALA A 105 -18.39 -5.03 29.70
C ALA A 105 -18.47 -3.94 30.79
N LEU A 106 -18.27 -2.67 30.40
CA LEU A 106 -18.41 -1.54 31.33
C LEU A 106 -19.86 -1.31 31.78
N LEU A 107 -20.85 -1.56 30.91
CA LEU A 107 -22.27 -1.50 31.29
C LEU A 107 -22.65 -2.62 32.27
N LEU A 108 -22.04 -3.80 32.18
CA LEU A 108 -22.22 -4.87 33.16
C LEU A 108 -21.66 -4.48 34.53
N ASP A 109 -20.47 -3.86 34.57
CA ASP A 109 -19.89 -3.32 35.81
C ASP A 109 -20.81 -2.25 36.44
N TYR A 110 -21.42 -1.39 35.61
CA TYR A 110 -22.42 -0.42 36.05
C TYR A 110 -23.66 -1.08 36.65
N GLN A 111 -24.23 -2.06 35.96
CA GLN A 111 -25.41 -2.80 36.43
C GLN A 111 -25.14 -3.55 37.73
N ALA A 112 -23.93 -4.11 37.90
CA ALA A 112 -23.52 -4.73 39.16
C ALA A 112 -23.47 -3.73 40.31
N MET A 113 -22.97 -2.51 40.08
CA MET A 113 -22.99 -1.44 41.07
C MET A 113 -24.42 -1.01 41.43
N VAL A 114 -25.31 -0.90 40.44
CA VAL A 114 -26.73 -0.59 40.70
C VAL A 114 -27.41 -1.69 41.52
N ALA A 115 -27.15 -2.97 41.22
CA ALA A 115 -27.68 -4.09 41.99
C ALA A 115 -27.17 -4.10 43.45
N GLN A 116 -25.92 -3.72 43.67
CA GLN A 116 -25.36 -3.56 45.02
C GLN A 116 -26.04 -2.41 45.79
N LEU A 117 -26.34 -1.30 45.11
CA LEU A 117 -27.08 -0.18 45.71
C LEU A 117 -28.53 -0.56 46.04
N GLU A 118 -29.19 -1.30 45.16
CA GLU A 118 -30.54 -1.84 45.42
C GLU A 118 -30.55 -2.78 46.63
N HIS A 119 -29.51 -3.62 46.78
CA HIS A 119 -29.37 -4.46 47.97
C HIS A 119 -29.21 -3.62 49.26
N GLN A 120 -28.40 -2.56 49.24
CA GLN A 120 -28.26 -1.65 50.39
C GLN A 120 -29.55 -0.89 50.70
N PHE A 121 -30.33 -0.56 49.67
CA PHE A 121 -31.65 0.06 49.82
C PHE A 121 -32.63 -0.88 50.53
N ARG A 122 -32.68 -2.16 50.14
CA ARG A 122 -33.54 -3.16 50.81
C ARG A 122 -33.17 -3.39 52.28
N LEU A 123 -31.90 -3.18 52.65
CA LEU A 123 -31.43 -3.23 54.04
C LEU A 123 -31.76 -1.95 54.85
N GLY A 124 -32.35 -0.92 54.22
CA GLY A 124 -32.69 0.35 54.86
C GLY A 124 -31.49 1.22 55.23
N ARG A 125 -30.32 0.98 54.62
CA ARG A 125 -29.06 1.67 54.94
C ARG A 125 -28.66 2.75 53.94
N LEU A 126 -29.47 2.96 52.89
CA LEU A 126 -29.16 3.88 51.81
C LEU A 126 -29.95 5.18 51.97
N SER A 127 -29.24 6.30 52.08
CA SER A 127 -29.80 7.64 51.89
C SER A 127 -29.51 8.15 50.48
N LEU A 128 -30.25 9.17 50.04
CA LEU A 128 -30.07 9.77 48.72
C LEU A 128 -28.66 10.40 48.56
N GLN A 129 -28.09 10.91 49.65
CA GLN A 129 -26.71 11.41 49.67
C GLN A 129 -25.67 10.28 49.62
N GLY A 130 -25.96 9.14 50.25
CA GLY A 130 -25.15 7.93 50.11
C GLY A 130 -25.14 7.44 48.67
N LEU A 131 -26.29 7.40 48.01
CA LEU A 131 -26.42 7.06 46.59
C LEU A 131 -25.57 8.00 45.71
N TRP A 132 -25.66 9.32 45.94
CA TRP A 132 -24.85 10.30 45.21
C TRP A 132 -23.34 10.07 45.38
N PHE A 133 -22.89 9.73 46.59
CA PHE A 133 -21.48 9.46 46.89
C PHE A 133 -20.97 8.23 46.14
N TYR A 134 -21.69 7.10 46.18
CA TYR A 134 -21.29 5.87 45.49
C TYR A 134 -21.29 6.02 43.96
N CYS A 135 -22.15 6.89 43.41
CA CYS A 135 -22.22 7.16 41.98
C CYS A 135 -21.08 8.06 41.45
N GLN A 136 -20.35 8.78 42.31
CA GLN A 136 -19.32 9.75 41.87
C GLN A 136 -18.25 9.17 40.93
N PRO A 137 -17.62 8.02 41.21
CA PRO A 137 -16.53 7.51 40.39
C PRO A 137 -17.02 7.14 38.98
N MET A 138 -18.20 6.52 38.88
CA MET A 138 -18.74 6.07 37.61
C MET A 138 -19.30 7.22 36.78
N MET A 139 -19.77 8.29 37.42
CA MET A 139 -20.29 9.47 36.75
C MET A 139 -19.27 10.11 35.81
N ARG A 140 -18.02 10.29 36.26
CA ARG A 140 -16.97 10.91 35.44
C ARG A 140 -16.60 10.04 34.26
N SER A 141 -16.45 8.74 34.48
CA SER A 141 -16.13 7.76 33.45
C SER A 141 -17.22 7.66 32.39
N MET A 142 -18.49 7.59 32.79
CA MET A 142 -19.62 7.52 31.84
C MET A 142 -19.81 8.83 31.08
N GLN A 143 -19.62 9.99 31.74
CA GLN A 143 -19.68 11.28 31.05
C GLN A 143 -18.58 11.40 30.00
N ALA A 144 -17.34 11.03 30.32
CA ALA A 144 -16.24 11.01 29.36
C ALA A 144 -16.58 10.16 28.13
N LEU A 145 -17.06 8.92 28.34
CA LEU A 145 -17.48 8.03 27.26
C LEU A 145 -18.68 8.56 26.47
N SER A 146 -19.64 9.21 27.13
CA SER A 146 -20.79 9.80 26.44
C SER A 146 -20.38 10.89 25.45
N THR A 147 -19.36 11.71 25.78
CA THR A 147 -18.84 12.72 24.85
C THR A 147 -18.14 12.09 23.64
N VAL A 148 -17.41 10.99 23.84
CA VAL A 148 -16.77 10.20 22.77
C VAL A 148 -17.83 9.65 21.83
N ILE A 149 -18.86 9.04 22.40
CA ILE A 149 -19.95 8.39 21.67
C ILE A 149 -20.78 9.40 20.89
N GLN A 150 -21.08 10.56 21.48
CA GLN A 150 -21.77 11.64 20.77
C GLN A 150 -20.96 12.14 19.58
N LYS A 151 -19.65 12.35 19.75
CA LYS A 151 -18.79 12.74 18.62
C LYS A 151 -18.70 11.63 17.56
N ALA A 152 -18.72 10.36 17.97
CA ALA A 152 -18.71 9.22 17.06
C ALA A 152 -20.03 9.02 16.31
N SER A 153 -21.18 9.31 16.95
CA SER A 153 -22.50 9.20 16.32
C SER A 153 -22.75 10.33 15.32
N VAL A 154 -22.38 11.57 15.65
CA VAL A 154 -22.55 12.74 14.76
C VAL A 154 -21.77 12.57 13.46
N ASN A 155 -20.56 12.05 13.53
CA ASN A 155 -19.67 11.95 12.37
C ASN A 155 -19.73 10.60 11.65
N ASN A 156 -20.53 9.64 12.16
CA ASN A 156 -20.60 8.27 11.65
C ASN A 156 -19.22 7.63 11.39
N PHE A 157 -18.32 7.77 12.37
CA PHE A 157 -16.97 7.21 12.23
C PHE A 157 -16.98 5.67 12.22
N SER A 158 -16.20 5.09 11.31
CA SER A 158 -15.92 3.66 11.21
C SER A 158 -14.41 3.39 11.26
N GLY A 159 -14.03 2.17 11.64
CA GLY A 159 -12.64 1.72 11.67
C GLY A 159 -11.68 2.62 12.45
N SER A 160 -10.61 3.06 11.77
CA SER A 160 -9.50 3.84 12.33
C SER A 160 -9.88 5.23 12.84
N ALA A 161 -10.95 5.83 12.33
CA ALA A 161 -11.43 7.13 12.79
C ALA A 161 -11.91 7.08 14.25
N VAL A 162 -12.49 5.94 14.67
CA VAL A 162 -12.93 5.70 16.06
C VAL A 162 -11.72 5.58 16.98
N LEU A 163 -10.66 4.88 16.55
CA LEU A 163 -9.40 4.77 17.31
C LEU A 163 -8.73 6.15 17.47
N ASN A 164 -8.67 6.94 16.40
CA ASN A 164 -8.13 8.29 16.44
C ASN A 164 -8.93 9.20 17.39
N LEU A 165 -10.26 9.04 17.40
CA LEU A 165 -11.13 9.78 18.31
C LEU A 165 -10.90 9.37 19.77
N LEU A 166 -10.86 8.07 20.08
CA LEU A 166 -10.57 7.58 21.42
C LEU A 166 -9.20 8.07 21.91
N GLN A 167 -8.19 8.02 21.05
CA GLN A 167 -6.84 8.45 21.39
C GLN A 167 -6.73 9.98 21.57
N SER A 168 -7.40 10.77 20.72
CA SER A 168 -7.45 12.22 20.87
C SER A 168 -8.18 12.65 22.15
N GLN A 169 -9.26 11.94 22.51
CA GLN A 169 -9.96 12.20 23.77
C GLN A 169 -9.12 11.77 24.98
N ALA A 170 -8.42 10.63 24.90
CA ALA A 170 -7.50 10.20 25.96
C ALA A 170 -6.40 11.24 26.22
N LYS A 171 -5.86 11.85 25.16
CA LYS A 171 -4.91 12.97 25.25
C LYS A 171 -5.54 14.24 25.85
N ALA A 172 -6.75 14.59 25.43
CA ALA A 172 -7.47 15.76 25.95
C ALA A 172 -7.80 15.63 27.45
N MET A 173 -8.06 14.41 27.93
CA MET A 173 -8.42 14.10 29.31
C MET A 173 -7.24 13.61 30.15
N ALA A 174 -6.00 13.90 29.75
CA ALA A 174 -4.79 13.41 30.42
C ALA A 174 -4.65 13.84 31.89
N GLY A 175 -5.38 14.87 32.32
CA GLY A 175 -5.40 15.33 33.71
C GLY A 175 -6.12 14.39 34.70
N ASP A 176 -7.04 13.54 34.24
CA ASP A 176 -7.73 12.56 35.09
C ASP A 176 -7.21 11.14 34.79
N ASN A 177 -6.44 10.59 35.73
CA ASN A 177 -5.79 9.29 35.55
C ASN A 177 -6.81 8.14 35.42
N ALA A 178 -7.94 8.20 36.13
CA ALA A 178 -8.94 7.13 36.10
C ALA A 178 -9.65 7.06 34.73
N VAL A 179 -10.02 8.23 34.20
CA VAL A 179 -10.65 8.34 32.87
C VAL A 179 -9.65 7.99 31.77
N ARG A 180 -8.39 8.43 31.89
CA ARG A 180 -7.34 8.09 30.94
C ARG A 180 -7.12 6.58 30.85
N LEU A 181 -6.95 5.90 31.98
CA LEU A 181 -6.78 4.44 32.03
C LEU A 181 -7.98 3.71 31.42
N LEU A 182 -9.19 4.22 31.65
CA LEU A 182 -10.39 3.66 31.04
C LEU A 182 -10.37 3.82 29.52
N LEU A 183 -10.07 5.03 29.00
CA LEU A 183 -10.01 5.29 27.56
C LEU A 183 -8.87 4.50 26.89
N GLU A 184 -7.73 4.32 27.56
CA GLU A 184 -6.63 3.47 27.11
C GLU A 184 -7.07 2.00 27.02
N LYS A 185 -7.76 1.48 28.05
CA LYS A 185 -8.33 0.12 28.03
C LYS A 185 -9.34 -0.05 26.88
N MET A 186 -10.23 0.92 26.68
CA MET A 186 -11.20 0.90 25.58
C MET A 186 -10.52 0.95 24.21
N THR A 187 -9.46 1.75 24.08
CA THR A 187 -8.64 1.84 22.86
C THR A 187 -7.93 0.51 22.59
N GLN A 188 -7.37 -0.14 23.61
CA GLN A 188 -6.73 -1.44 23.49
C GLN A 188 -7.73 -2.50 22.99
N CYS A 189 -8.92 -2.57 23.61
CA CYS A 189 -9.98 -3.48 23.17
C CYS A 189 -10.42 -3.21 21.72
N ALA A 190 -10.67 -1.95 21.36
CA ALA A 190 -11.07 -1.59 19.99
C ALA A 190 -9.95 -1.87 18.96
N SER A 191 -8.69 -1.64 19.34
CA SER A 191 -7.53 -1.86 18.48
C SER A 191 -7.23 -3.34 18.24
N SER A 192 -7.68 -4.26 19.10
CA SER A 192 -7.41 -5.70 18.96
C SER A 192 -7.90 -6.28 17.62
N ALA A 193 -9.10 -5.89 17.18
CA ALA A 193 -9.64 -6.27 15.88
C ALA A 193 -8.78 -5.72 14.73
N TYR A 194 -8.35 -4.46 14.84
CA TYR A 194 -7.49 -3.80 13.85
C TYR A 194 -6.10 -4.44 13.77
N MET A 195 -5.52 -4.78 14.93
CA MET A 195 -4.21 -5.44 15.01
C MET A 195 -4.25 -6.85 14.46
N SER A 196 -5.35 -7.60 14.63
CA SER A 196 -5.49 -8.93 14.03
C SER A 196 -5.41 -8.88 12.50
N ILE A 197 -6.03 -7.86 11.88
CA ILE A 197 -5.90 -7.63 10.42
C ILE A 197 -4.46 -7.29 10.07
N LEU A 198 -3.81 -6.42 10.87
CA LEU A 198 -2.41 -6.04 10.67
C LEU A 198 -1.45 -7.24 10.81
N GLU A 199 -1.65 -8.12 11.78
CA GLU A 199 -0.85 -9.34 11.99
C GLU A 199 -0.91 -10.22 10.73
N ARG A 200 -2.09 -10.46 10.19
CA ARG A 200 -2.23 -11.27 8.97
C ARG A 200 -1.58 -10.60 7.76
N TRP A 201 -1.65 -9.28 7.65
CA TRP A 201 -0.95 -8.57 6.58
C TRP A 201 0.59 -8.62 6.73
N VAL A 202 1.12 -8.47 7.94
CA VAL A 202 2.57 -8.40 8.20
C VAL A 202 3.23 -9.77 8.20
N TYR A 203 2.56 -10.81 8.69
CA TYR A 203 3.12 -12.17 8.79
C TYR A 203 2.74 -13.06 7.60
N GLU A 204 1.54 -12.90 7.06
CA GLU A 204 1.04 -13.72 5.94
C GLU A 204 1.00 -12.95 4.62
N GLY A 205 0.83 -11.63 4.62
CA GLY A 205 0.59 -10.86 3.39
C GLY A 205 -0.84 -10.99 2.86
N VAL A 206 -1.82 -11.32 3.72
CA VAL A 206 -3.24 -11.41 3.35
C VAL A 206 -4.03 -10.31 4.04
N ILE A 207 -4.91 -9.65 3.28
CA ILE A 207 -5.90 -8.74 3.81
C ILE A 207 -7.21 -9.51 3.97
N ASP A 208 -7.60 -9.79 5.22
CA ASP A 208 -8.94 -10.29 5.54
C ASP A 208 -9.75 -9.17 6.19
N ASP A 209 -10.31 -8.31 5.33
CA ASP A 209 -11.10 -7.16 5.72
C ASP A 209 -12.43 -7.14 4.97
N PRO A 210 -13.48 -7.77 5.53
CA PRO A 210 -14.80 -7.81 4.89
C PRO A 210 -15.50 -6.44 4.83
N TYR A 211 -15.08 -5.47 5.66
CA TYR A 211 -15.75 -4.16 5.78
C TYR A 211 -14.94 -2.99 5.22
N GLY A 212 -13.70 -3.21 4.80
CA GLY A 212 -12.86 -2.18 4.19
C GLY A 212 -12.33 -1.13 5.18
N GLU A 213 -12.22 -1.47 6.47
CA GLU A 213 -11.74 -0.60 7.55
C GLU A 213 -10.22 -0.43 7.59
N PHE A 214 -9.46 -1.35 6.98
CA PHE A 214 -8.00 -1.32 6.98
C PHE A 214 -7.48 -0.20 6.09
N PHE A 215 -6.39 0.46 6.53
CA PHE A 215 -5.81 1.59 5.78
C PHE A 215 -5.17 1.17 4.45
N ILE A 216 -4.94 -0.13 4.20
CA ILE A 216 -4.47 -0.63 2.90
C ILE A 216 -5.67 -1.10 2.10
N ALA A 217 -5.91 -0.46 0.96
CA ALA A 217 -6.91 -0.89 -0.01
C ALA A 217 -6.30 -1.90 -0.98
N GLU A 218 -7.02 -2.98 -1.28
CA GLU A 218 -6.71 -3.85 -2.41
C GLU A 218 -7.64 -3.53 -3.59
N ASP A 219 -7.06 -3.14 -4.72
CA ASP A 219 -7.79 -2.99 -5.98
C ASP A 219 -8.00 -4.37 -6.64
N LYS A 220 -9.10 -5.03 -6.26
CA LYS A 220 -9.51 -6.37 -6.77
C LYS A 220 -9.79 -6.40 -8.27
N THR A 221 -9.88 -5.24 -8.93
CA THR A 221 -10.07 -5.11 -10.38
C THR A 221 -8.82 -5.48 -11.18
N LEU A 222 -7.65 -5.50 -10.54
CA LEU A 222 -6.39 -5.87 -11.16
C LEU A 222 -6.16 -7.37 -10.95
N GLN A 223 -6.61 -8.21 -11.90
CA GLN A 223 -6.38 -9.66 -11.87
C GLN A 223 -5.34 -10.08 -12.92
N LYS A 224 -4.48 -11.05 -12.55
CA LYS A 224 -3.27 -11.54 -13.24
C LYS A 224 -3.50 -11.95 -14.71
N GLU A 225 -4.74 -12.25 -15.08
CA GLU A 225 -5.12 -12.84 -16.37
C GLU A 225 -5.33 -11.82 -17.50
N SER A 226 -5.39 -10.51 -17.18
CA SER A 226 -5.60 -9.44 -18.17
C SER A 226 -4.35 -8.60 -18.47
N LEU A 227 -3.19 -8.92 -17.87
CA LEU A 227 -2.02 -8.03 -17.91
C LEU A 227 -1.08 -8.36 -19.08
N THR A 228 -1.03 -7.46 -20.05
CA THR A 228 0.19 -7.23 -20.84
C THR A 228 1.35 -6.85 -19.89
N GLN A 229 2.60 -7.14 -20.26
CA GLN A 229 3.82 -6.89 -19.47
C GLN A 229 3.95 -5.49 -18.81
N ASP A 230 3.28 -4.46 -19.36
CA ASP A 230 3.22 -3.09 -18.80
C ASP A 230 2.44 -2.96 -17.52
N TYR A 231 1.50 -3.87 -17.35
CA TYR A 231 0.49 -3.81 -16.34
C TYR A 231 1.02 -4.48 -15.06
N ASP A 232 2.07 -5.32 -15.11
CA ASP A 232 2.70 -5.96 -13.94
C ASP A 232 3.46 -4.97 -13.03
N ALA A 233 4.16 -4.00 -13.61
CA ALA A 233 4.81 -2.93 -12.83
C ALA A 233 3.79 -1.93 -12.26
N LYS A 234 2.71 -1.66 -13.01
CA LYS A 234 1.57 -0.89 -12.50
C LYS A 234 0.82 -1.65 -11.41
N TYR A 235 0.67 -2.96 -11.56
CA TYR A 235 0.07 -3.87 -10.60
C TYR A 235 0.80 -3.80 -9.27
N TRP A 236 2.13 -3.88 -9.28
CA TRP A 236 2.94 -3.72 -8.06
C TRP A 236 2.74 -2.37 -7.35
N ARG A 237 2.65 -1.29 -8.14
CA ARG A 237 2.51 0.08 -7.60
C ARG A 237 1.09 0.39 -7.13
N GLN A 238 0.08 -0.04 -7.88
CA GLN A 238 -1.31 0.41 -7.76
C GLN A 238 -2.21 -0.60 -7.05
N ARG A 239 -1.88 -1.89 -7.00
CA ARG A 239 -2.73 -2.90 -6.35
C ARG A 239 -3.00 -2.62 -4.88
N TYR A 240 -1.98 -2.14 -4.17
CA TYR A 240 -2.11 -1.75 -2.77
C TYR A 240 -1.81 -0.26 -2.61
N SER A 241 -2.81 0.48 -2.15
CA SER A 241 -2.75 1.91 -1.90
C SER A 241 -3.10 2.24 -0.44
N LEU A 242 -2.60 3.36 0.07
CA LEU A 242 -2.94 3.87 1.39
C LEU A 242 -4.23 4.71 1.30
N LYS A 243 -5.21 4.39 2.14
CA LYS A 243 -6.41 5.20 2.39
C LYS A 243 -6.12 6.29 3.42
N ASP A 244 -6.91 7.35 3.42
CA ASP A 244 -6.80 8.49 4.36
C ASP A 244 -7.09 8.12 5.84
N GLY A 245 -7.67 6.95 6.10
CA GLY A 245 -8.00 6.45 7.43
C GLY A 245 -6.83 5.79 8.16
N ILE A 246 -5.71 6.46 8.36
CA ILE A 246 -4.56 5.90 9.08
C ILE A 246 -4.67 6.20 10.59
N PRO A 247 -4.54 5.20 11.47
CA PRO A 247 -4.42 5.47 12.90
C PRO A 247 -3.17 6.31 13.19
N SER A 248 -3.28 7.36 14.01
CA SER A 248 -2.19 8.31 14.26
C SER A 248 -0.91 7.67 14.79
N PHE A 249 -1.03 6.51 15.46
CA PHE A 249 0.11 5.73 15.96
C PHE A 249 0.85 4.94 14.87
N LEU A 250 0.22 4.64 13.72
CA LEU A 250 0.83 3.92 12.60
C LEU A 250 1.26 4.83 11.46
N ALA A 251 0.92 6.12 11.48
CA ALA A 251 1.19 7.05 10.39
C ALA A 251 2.66 7.05 9.93
N ASN A 252 3.61 6.97 10.86
CA ASN A 252 5.04 6.99 10.56
C ASN A 252 5.54 5.69 9.89
N ILE A 253 4.78 4.59 9.95
CA ILE A 253 5.20 3.22 9.63
C ILE A 253 4.27 2.61 8.59
N ALA A 254 3.20 3.31 8.23
CA ALA A 254 2.26 2.87 7.21
C ALA A 254 2.96 2.53 5.89
N GLY A 255 4.01 3.28 5.53
CA GLY A 255 4.85 3.00 4.36
C GLY A 255 5.58 1.66 4.47
N THR A 256 6.23 1.38 5.61
CA THR A 256 6.98 0.12 5.78
C THR A 256 6.03 -1.08 5.88
N ILE A 257 4.89 -0.95 6.56
CA ILE A 257 3.85 -1.98 6.63
C ILE A 257 3.33 -2.33 5.22
N LEU A 258 3.09 -1.30 4.40
CA LEU A 258 2.67 -1.49 3.01
C LEU A 258 3.71 -2.28 2.23
N THR A 259 4.98 -1.90 2.30
CA THR A 259 6.08 -2.60 1.59
C THR A 259 6.28 -4.02 2.10
N THR A 260 6.17 -4.27 3.42
CA THR A 260 6.32 -5.62 4.00
C THR A 260 5.30 -6.59 3.41
N GLY A 261 4.01 -6.24 3.47
CA GLY A 261 2.98 -7.15 2.95
C GLY A 261 2.96 -7.22 1.42
N LYS A 262 3.37 -6.15 0.73
CA LYS A 262 3.68 -6.19 -0.70
C LYS A 262 4.73 -7.26 -1.01
N TYR A 263 5.88 -7.28 -0.31
CA TYR A 263 6.93 -8.27 -0.51
C TYR A 263 6.42 -9.70 -0.30
N LEU A 264 5.68 -9.95 0.79
CA LEU A 264 5.11 -11.27 1.07
C LEU A 264 4.09 -11.71 0.02
N ASN A 265 3.28 -10.78 -0.50
CA ASN A 265 2.32 -11.12 -1.54
C ASN A 265 3.02 -11.52 -2.86
N VAL A 266 4.13 -10.89 -3.24
CA VAL A 266 4.94 -11.32 -4.39
C VAL A 266 5.51 -12.71 -4.19
N MET A 267 6.02 -13.02 -2.99
CA MET A 267 6.53 -14.35 -2.67
C MET A 267 5.44 -15.42 -2.79
N ARG A 268 4.24 -15.11 -2.28
CA ARG A 268 3.07 -15.99 -2.36
C ARG A 268 2.65 -16.25 -3.80
N GLU A 269 2.60 -15.22 -4.64
CA GLU A 269 2.31 -15.37 -6.06
C GLU A 269 3.37 -16.21 -6.80
N CYS A 270 4.58 -16.34 -6.24
CA CYS A 270 5.67 -17.17 -6.76
C CYS A 270 5.50 -18.63 -6.33
N GLY A 271 4.42 -18.98 -5.64
CA GLY A 271 4.21 -20.30 -5.06
C GLY A 271 5.03 -20.55 -3.79
N HIS A 272 5.65 -19.52 -3.20
CA HIS A 272 6.43 -19.63 -1.98
C HIS A 272 5.61 -19.08 -0.80
N ASN A 273 4.97 -19.99 -0.08
CA ASN A 273 4.28 -19.64 1.17
C ASN A 273 5.29 -19.52 2.30
N VAL A 274 5.97 -18.38 2.36
CA VAL A 274 6.82 -18.03 3.50
C VAL A 274 5.94 -17.35 4.53
N GLN A 275 5.78 -17.99 5.68
CA GLN A 275 5.27 -17.33 6.88
C GLN A 275 6.49 -16.75 7.59
N VAL A 276 6.45 -15.45 7.86
CA VAL A 276 7.44 -14.84 8.74
C VAL A 276 7.38 -15.59 10.07
N PRO A 277 8.48 -16.16 10.58
CA PRO A 277 8.45 -16.90 11.84
C PRO A 277 7.91 -15.95 12.90
N PRO A 278 6.77 -16.28 13.52
CA PRO A 278 6.26 -15.45 14.60
C PRO A 278 7.31 -15.50 15.69
N LEU A 279 7.90 -14.35 16.03
CA LEU A 279 8.66 -14.25 17.27
C LEU A 279 7.75 -14.81 18.37
N GLU A 280 8.23 -15.79 19.14
CA GLU A 280 7.47 -16.68 20.04
C GLU A 280 6.64 -15.96 21.15
N ASN A 281 6.52 -14.64 21.11
CA ASN A 281 5.63 -13.80 21.94
C ASN A 281 4.52 -13.18 21.08
N SER A 282 3.87 -14.03 20.30
CA SER A 282 2.84 -13.77 19.29
C SER A 282 1.56 -13.22 19.89
N LYS A 283 1.52 -11.92 20.09
CA LYS A 283 0.33 -11.07 20.04
C LYS A 283 0.80 -9.63 20.08
N LEU A 284 0.50 -8.83 19.05
CA LEU A 284 0.57 -7.36 19.07
C LEU A 284 -0.44 -6.76 20.08
N MET A 285 -0.72 -7.45 21.20
CA MET A 285 -1.85 -7.19 22.09
C MET A 285 -1.54 -6.29 23.28
N SER A 286 -0.34 -5.74 23.38
CA SER A 286 -0.04 -4.75 24.42
C SER A 286 0.20 -3.38 23.81
N PHE A 287 -0.86 -2.57 23.76
CA PHE A 287 -0.79 -1.13 23.53
C PHE A 287 0.00 -0.39 24.64
N GLY A 288 0.45 -1.11 25.69
CA GLY A 288 1.19 -0.56 26.83
C GLY A 288 2.70 -0.42 26.62
N SER A 289 3.28 -1.08 25.61
CA SER A 289 4.70 -1.00 25.27
C SER A 289 4.85 -0.39 23.88
N ASN A 290 4.87 0.95 23.83
CA ASN A 290 4.92 1.75 22.60
C ASN A 290 6.06 1.40 21.61
N HIS A 291 6.99 0.53 21.98
CA HIS A 291 8.15 0.11 21.19
C HIS A 291 8.13 -1.34 20.71
N GLN A 292 7.33 -2.23 21.31
CA GLN A 292 7.38 -3.67 20.95
C GLN A 292 6.76 -3.93 19.57
N TYR A 293 5.60 -3.33 19.26
CA TYR A 293 4.99 -3.49 17.94
C TYR A 293 5.88 -2.89 16.83
N LEU A 294 6.63 -1.82 17.14
CA LEU A 294 7.57 -1.20 16.22
C LEU A 294 8.72 -2.14 15.84
N GLU A 295 9.30 -2.79 16.86
CA GLU A 295 10.38 -3.75 16.67
C GLU A 295 9.90 -4.99 15.91
N CYS A 296 8.70 -5.51 16.23
CA CYS A 296 8.10 -6.62 15.50
C CYS A 296 7.89 -6.28 14.01
N ILE A 297 7.36 -5.09 13.70
CA ILE A 297 7.14 -4.66 12.31
C ILE A 297 8.47 -4.49 11.57
N LYS A 298 9.49 -3.91 12.22
CA LYS A 298 10.83 -3.77 11.63
C LYS A 298 11.50 -5.12 11.39
N ALA A 299 11.38 -6.05 12.33
CA ALA A 299 11.90 -7.41 12.18
C ALA A 299 11.20 -8.15 11.03
N ALA A 300 9.86 -8.04 10.94
CA ALA A 300 9.10 -8.62 9.85
C ALA A 300 9.45 -8.00 8.49
N TYR A 301 9.68 -6.68 8.44
CA TYR A 301 10.16 -6.00 7.23
C TYR A 301 11.53 -6.53 6.79
N ASN A 302 12.51 -6.58 7.70
CA ASN A 302 13.86 -7.06 7.39
C ASN A 302 13.86 -8.52 6.94
N PHE A 303 13.02 -9.35 7.55
CA PHE A 303 12.85 -10.74 7.14
C PHE A 303 12.22 -10.84 5.74
N ALA A 304 11.11 -10.14 5.49
CA ALA A 304 10.45 -10.15 4.19
C ALA A 304 11.35 -9.62 3.06
N SER A 305 12.12 -8.55 3.33
CA SER A 305 13.06 -8.01 2.35
C SER A 305 14.21 -8.97 2.08
N GLY A 306 14.78 -9.59 3.12
CA GLY A 306 15.87 -10.56 2.98
C GLY A 306 15.46 -11.82 2.22
N GLU A 307 14.30 -12.39 2.55
CA GLU A 307 13.80 -13.59 1.88
C GLU A 307 13.44 -13.35 0.42
N LEU A 308 12.78 -12.23 0.10
CA LEU A 308 12.45 -11.92 -1.30
C LEU A 308 13.73 -11.62 -2.11
N LEU A 309 14.73 -10.98 -1.51
CA LEU A 309 16.04 -10.76 -2.13
C LEU A 309 16.75 -12.09 -2.44
N ASN A 310 16.80 -13.00 -1.46
CA ASN A 310 17.38 -14.33 -1.64
C ASN A 310 16.64 -15.11 -2.72
N LEU A 311 15.31 -15.04 -2.76
CA LEU A 311 14.50 -15.68 -3.79
C LEU A 311 14.80 -15.12 -5.20
N ILE A 312 14.96 -13.80 -5.35
CA ILE A 312 15.31 -13.17 -6.63
C ILE A 312 16.74 -13.51 -7.05
N LYS A 313 17.70 -13.53 -6.11
CA LYS A 313 19.12 -13.81 -6.39
C LYS A 313 19.38 -15.29 -6.66
N GLU A 314 18.88 -16.19 -5.83
CA GLU A 314 19.18 -17.62 -5.92
C GLU A 314 18.29 -18.34 -6.93
N LYS A 315 16.95 -18.17 -6.84
CA LYS A 315 16.02 -18.96 -7.66
C LYS A 315 15.81 -18.39 -9.06
N TYR A 316 15.83 -17.07 -9.19
CA TYR A 316 15.59 -16.41 -10.48
C TYR A 316 16.86 -15.90 -11.16
N ASP A 317 18.03 -16.04 -10.51
CA ASP A 317 19.35 -15.61 -10.98
C ASP A 317 19.31 -14.26 -11.71
N LEU A 318 18.93 -13.21 -10.97
CA LEU A 318 18.92 -11.84 -11.48
C LEU A 318 20.29 -11.46 -12.07
N THR A 319 21.38 -11.90 -11.44
CA THR A 319 22.75 -11.64 -11.91
C THR A 319 23.04 -12.24 -13.27
N GLY A 320 22.61 -13.47 -13.51
CA GLY A 320 22.70 -14.14 -14.81
C GLY A 320 21.92 -13.38 -15.88
N ARG A 321 20.66 -13.00 -15.60
CA ARG A 321 19.84 -12.26 -16.56
C ARG A 321 20.36 -10.86 -16.86
N LEU A 322 20.86 -10.14 -15.85
CA LEU A 322 21.53 -8.86 -16.07
C LEU A 322 22.76 -9.04 -16.96
N ARG A 323 23.55 -10.10 -16.73
CA ARG A 323 24.69 -10.42 -17.59
C ARG A 323 24.26 -10.71 -19.03
N SER A 324 23.16 -11.44 -19.24
CA SER A 324 22.58 -11.64 -20.58
C SER A 324 22.14 -10.32 -21.22
N ILE A 325 21.49 -9.43 -20.47
CA ILE A 325 21.13 -8.08 -20.94
C ILE A 325 22.39 -7.32 -21.38
N LYS A 326 23.48 -7.39 -20.62
CA LYS A 326 24.77 -6.80 -21.04
C LYS A 326 25.30 -7.43 -22.32
N HIS A 327 25.31 -8.76 -22.42
CA HIS A 327 25.83 -9.46 -23.59
C HIS A 327 25.10 -9.09 -24.89
N TYR A 328 23.77 -8.94 -24.82
CA TYR A 328 22.95 -8.73 -26.02
C TYR A 328 22.60 -7.26 -26.31
N LEU A 329 22.17 -6.50 -25.30
CA LEU A 329 21.74 -5.11 -25.48
C LEU A 329 22.91 -4.12 -25.41
N LEU A 330 23.96 -4.41 -24.64
CA LEU A 330 25.15 -3.55 -24.52
C LEU A 330 26.34 -4.00 -25.39
N LEU A 331 26.16 -5.06 -26.19
CA LEU A 331 27.11 -5.57 -27.19
C LEU A 331 28.46 -6.07 -26.65
N ASP A 332 28.49 -6.61 -25.43
CA ASP A 332 29.71 -7.24 -24.88
C ASP A 332 30.11 -8.50 -25.69
N GLN A 333 29.12 -9.31 -26.12
CA GLN A 333 29.34 -10.42 -27.06
C GLN A 333 28.94 -10.03 -28.48
N GLY A 334 29.73 -9.19 -29.13
CA GLY A 334 29.39 -8.66 -30.47
C GLY A 334 29.36 -9.68 -31.62
N ASP A 335 29.84 -10.90 -31.43
CA ASP A 335 29.98 -11.91 -32.50
C ASP A 335 28.62 -12.31 -33.10
N PHE A 336 27.61 -12.57 -32.25
CA PHE A 336 26.26 -12.91 -32.73
C PHE A 336 25.67 -11.80 -33.60
N LEU A 337 25.93 -10.53 -33.24
CA LEU A 337 25.39 -9.39 -33.97
C LEU A 337 26.01 -9.30 -35.37
N VAL A 338 27.30 -9.57 -35.50
CA VAL A 338 27.98 -9.57 -36.80
C VAL A 338 27.41 -10.65 -37.70
N HIS A 339 27.24 -11.87 -37.18
CA HIS A 339 26.63 -12.97 -37.93
C HIS A 339 25.17 -12.67 -38.30
N PHE A 340 24.39 -12.12 -37.37
CA PHE A 340 23.01 -11.70 -37.61
C PHE A 340 22.92 -10.64 -38.71
N MET A 341 23.76 -9.59 -38.67
CA MET A 341 23.75 -8.52 -39.68
C MET A 341 24.07 -9.02 -41.10
N ASP A 342 24.83 -10.11 -41.23
CA ASP A 342 25.09 -10.71 -42.54
C ASP A 342 23.92 -11.53 -43.05
N ILE A 343 23.34 -12.36 -42.18
CA ILE A 343 22.22 -13.24 -42.54
C ILE A 343 20.96 -12.41 -42.80
N ALA A 344 20.72 -11.36 -42.00
CA ALA A 344 19.52 -10.54 -42.08
C ALA A 344 19.64 -9.35 -43.05
N ARG A 345 20.76 -9.20 -43.76
CA ARG A 345 21.03 -8.04 -44.64
C ARG A 345 19.91 -7.79 -45.67
N ASP A 346 19.44 -8.86 -46.30
CA ASP A 346 18.42 -8.77 -47.36
C ASP A 346 17.03 -8.42 -46.81
N GLU A 347 16.75 -8.71 -45.53
CA GLU A 347 15.50 -8.32 -44.88
C GLU A 347 15.60 -6.91 -44.28
N LEU A 348 16.74 -6.54 -43.69
CA LEU A 348 16.98 -5.23 -43.06
C LEU A 348 17.13 -4.08 -44.08
N THR A 349 17.30 -4.37 -45.35
CA THR A 349 17.34 -3.36 -46.43
C THR A 349 15.95 -3.02 -46.98
N LYS A 350 14.93 -3.83 -46.68
CA LYS A 350 13.55 -3.57 -47.07
C LYS A 350 12.94 -2.43 -46.24
N LYS A 351 11.82 -1.90 -46.72
CA LYS A 351 11.01 -0.93 -45.97
C LYS A 351 10.36 -1.61 -44.75
N PRO A 352 10.13 -0.89 -43.64
CA PRO A 352 9.61 -1.48 -42.40
C PRO A 352 8.26 -2.20 -42.56
N ASP A 353 7.42 -1.81 -43.53
CA ASP A 353 6.11 -2.44 -43.79
C ASP A 353 6.19 -3.79 -44.51
N GLU A 354 7.32 -4.08 -45.19
CA GLU A 354 7.54 -5.30 -45.96
C GLU A 354 8.34 -6.36 -45.18
N VAL A 355 8.78 -6.03 -43.96
CA VAL A 355 9.61 -6.90 -43.14
C VAL A 355 8.74 -7.84 -42.30
N SER A 356 9.05 -9.13 -42.36
CA SER A 356 8.42 -10.14 -41.49
C SER A 356 9.22 -10.30 -40.20
N VAL A 357 8.60 -9.94 -39.07
CA VAL A 357 9.21 -10.06 -37.72
C VAL A 357 9.51 -11.52 -37.38
N GLU A 358 8.64 -12.45 -37.78
CA GLU A 358 8.84 -13.89 -37.57
C GLU A 358 10.09 -14.42 -38.30
N LYS A 359 10.32 -13.94 -39.53
CA LYS A 359 11.53 -14.29 -40.28
C LYS A 359 12.77 -13.72 -39.59
N LEU A 360 12.76 -12.45 -39.20
CA LEU A 360 13.87 -11.85 -38.45
C LEU A 360 14.16 -12.58 -37.14
N GLN A 361 13.12 -13.00 -36.40
CA GLN A 361 13.27 -13.81 -35.20
C GLN A 361 13.97 -15.14 -35.50
N SER A 362 13.54 -15.85 -36.56
CA SER A 362 14.18 -17.12 -36.95
C SER A 362 15.65 -16.94 -37.34
N LEU A 363 15.99 -15.82 -38.00
CA LEU A 363 17.38 -15.49 -38.37
C LEU A 363 18.21 -15.11 -37.14
N LEU A 364 17.61 -14.42 -36.16
CA LEU A 364 18.24 -14.13 -34.89
C LEU A 364 18.51 -15.42 -34.10
N ASP A 365 17.53 -16.30 -33.99
CA ASP A 365 17.68 -17.59 -33.30
C ASP A 365 18.76 -18.45 -33.94
N LEU A 366 18.87 -18.43 -35.27
CA LEU A 366 19.96 -19.08 -35.99
C LEU A 366 21.32 -18.47 -35.62
N ALA A 367 21.44 -17.14 -35.65
CA ALA A 367 22.68 -16.45 -35.30
C ALA A 367 23.11 -16.74 -33.84
N LEU A 368 22.16 -16.72 -32.90
CA LEU A 368 22.41 -17.04 -31.49
C LEU A 368 22.90 -18.48 -31.30
N ARG A 369 22.30 -19.45 -31.99
CA ARG A 369 22.71 -20.88 -31.91
C ARG A 369 24.07 -21.16 -32.53
N THR A 370 24.45 -20.42 -33.58
CA THR A 370 25.73 -20.64 -34.28
C THR A 370 26.93 -20.03 -33.57
N THR A 371 26.71 -19.15 -32.60
CA THR A 371 27.78 -18.37 -31.95
C THR A 371 27.97 -18.76 -30.49
N ALA A 372 29.01 -18.20 -29.86
CA ALA A 372 29.28 -18.39 -28.43
C ALA A 372 28.11 -17.95 -27.52
N ALA A 373 27.16 -17.19 -28.05
CA ALA A 373 25.91 -16.83 -27.38
C ALA A 373 25.02 -18.04 -27.01
N ALA A 374 25.23 -19.21 -27.63
CA ALA A 374 24.54 -20.45 -27.29
C ALA A 374 24.92 -20.99 -25.89
N ALA A 375 26.03 -20.53 -25.32
CA ALA A 375 26.44 -20.92 -23.98
C ALA A 375 25.63 -20.22 -22.86
N ASP A 376 24.88 -19.16 -23.18
CA ASP A 376 24.06 -18.44 -22.21
C ASP A 376 22.71 -19.16 -22.00
N PRO A 377 22.35 -19.60 -20.78
CA PRO A 377 21.07 -20.24 -20.49
C PRO A 377 19.83 -19.39 -20.83
N PHE A 378 19.96 -18.06 -20.88
CA PHE A 378 18.84 -17.13 -21.01
C PHE A 378 18.74 -16.46 -22.38
N HIS A 379 19.43 -16.99 -23.40
CA HIS A 379 19.42 -16.44 -24.76
C HIS A 379 18.02 -16.43 -25.41
N GLU A 380 17.12 -17.34 -25.00
CA GLU A 380 15.75 -17.48 -25.55
C GLU A 380 14.82 -16.31 -25.18
N GLY A 381 15.23 -15.44 -24.24
CA GLY A 381 14.48 -14.24 -23.88
C GLY A 381 14.51 -13.14 -24.94
N LEU A 382 15.36 -13.24 -25.96
CA LEU A 382 15.51 -12.21 -26.99
C LEU A 382 14.40 -12.27 -28.03
N THR A 383 13.83 -11.11 -28.31
CA THR A 383 12.78 -10.93 -29.31
C THR A 383 13.14 -9.79 -30.26
N CYS A 384 12.95 -9.98 -31.56
CA CYS A 384 13.08 -8.92 -32.55
C CYS A 384 11.87 -8.00 -32.49
N VAL A 385 12.11 -6.69 -32.42
CA VAL A 385 11.09 -5.68 -32.57
C VAL A 385 11.47 -4.77 -33.73
N VAL A 386 10.56 -4.59 -34.68
CA VAL A 386 10.69 -3.61 -35.75
C VAL A 386 9.71 -2.50 -35.45
N GLU A 387 10.21 -1.33 -35.09
CA GLU A 387 9.36 -0.23 -34.68
C GLU A 387 9.04 0.71 -35.83
N ARG A 388 7.79 1.17 -35.93
CA ARG A 388 7.36 2.07 -37.02
C ARG A 388 7.78 3.53 -36.83
N SER A 389 8.42 3.88 -35.72
CA SER A 389 8.81 5.24 -35.38
C SER A 389 10.32 5.42 -35.32
N SER A 390 10.83 6.55 -35.82
CA SER A 390 12.25 6.91 -35.72
C SER A 390 12.69 7.13 -34.26
N LEU A 391 13.99 6.93 -34.01
CA LEU A 391 14.62 7.06 -32.69
C LEU A 391 14.32 8.43 -32.04
N LEU A 392 14.33 9.51 -32.83
CA LEU A 392 14.00 10.87 -32.38
C LEU A 392 12.55 11.00 -31.87
N LYS A 393 11.58 10.38 -32.54
CA LYS A 393 10.18 10.38 -32.12
C LYS A 393 10.00 9.60 -30.82
N ARG A 394 10.74 8.51 -30.62
CA ARG A 394 10.74 7.74 -29.37
C ARG A 394 11.34 8.52 -28.20
N LEU A 395 12.48 9.18 -28.40
CA LEU A 395 13.08 10.06 -27.38
C LEU A 395 12.15 11.20 -26.98
N GLY A 396 11.46 11.81 -27.95
CA GLY A 396 10.45 12.84 -27.67
C GLY A 396 9.25 12.31 -26.87
N THR A 397 8.78 11.10 -27.18
CA THR A 397 7.65 10.46 -26.46
C THR A 397 8.07 10.03 -25.05
N PHE A 398 9.32 9.60 -24.86
CA PHE A 398 9.87 9.19 -23.57
C PHE A 398 10.02 10.38 -22.61
N ASN A 399 10.54 11.53 -23.06
CA ASN A 399 10.61 12.74 -22.24
C ASN A 399 9.22 13.27 -21.85
N ASN A 400 8.20 13.04 -22.69
CA ASN A 400 6.84 13.48 -22.42
C ASN A 400 6.04 12.53 -21.49
N LEU A 401 6.55 11.32 -21.20
CA LEU A 401 5.90 10.39 -20.26
C LEU A 401 6.04 10.82 -18.79
N ASP A 402 7.03 11.66 -18.46
CA ASP A 402 7.19 12.23 -17.12
C ASP A 402 6.44 13.58 -16.95
N VAL A 403 5.91 14.15 -18.03
CA VAL A 403 5.07 15.37 -18.04
C VAL A 403 3.67 15.02 -18.50
N SER A 404 2.86 14.45 -17.61
CA SER A 404 1.46 14.17 -17.94
C SER A 404 0.64 15.46 -18.07
N GLN A 405 -0.09 15.55 -19.18
CA GLN A 405 -1.25 16.43 -19.45
C GLN A 405 -0.98 17.94 -19.58
N ARG A 406 -0.46 18.36 -20.73
CA ARG A 406 -0.93 19.54 -21.48
C ARG A 406 -0.28 19.53 -22.87
N ASN A 407 -1.12 19.69 -23.90
CA ASN A 407 -0.79 19.82 -25.33
C ASN A 407 -0.81 18.51 -26.15
N SER A 408 -2.01 17.97 -26.32
CA SER A 408 -2.39 17.40 -27.62
C SER A 408 -2.53 18.55 -28.63
N ALA A 409 -1.42 18.94 -29.26
CA ALA A 409 -1.36 19.59 -30.56
C ALA A 409 0.09 20.00 -30.83
N ASN A 410 0.57 19.65 -32.02
CA ASN A 410 1.83 20.08 -32.63
C ASN A 410 3.10 19.40 -32.12
N ASN A 411 3.45 18.27 -32.73
CA ASN A 411 4.84 17.94 -33.08
C ASN A 411 4.83 17.13 -34.39
N ASN A 412 4.47 17.80 -35.48
CA ASN A 412 4.83 17.35 -36.82
C ASN A 412 6.33 17.65 -37.01
N LEU A 413 7.19 16.78 -36.46
CA LEU A 413 8.54 16.65 -36.98
C LEU A 413 8.40 15.87 -38.28
N GLU A 414 8.61 16.56 -39.41
CA GLU A 414 8.57 15.97 -40.76
C GLU A 414 9.45 14.71 -40.81
N GLU A 415 8.85 13.60 -41.22
CA GLU A 415 9.51 12.30 -41.32
C GLU A 415 10.54 12.33 -42.47
N PRO A 416 11.79 11.85 -42.27
CA PRO A 416 12.68 11.61 -43.40
C PRO A 416 12.10 10.47 -44.26
N VAL A 417 11.96 10.75 -45.56
CA VAL A 417 11.22 9.99 -46.59
C VAL A 417 11.78 8.58 -46.92
N SER A 418 12.71 8.03 -46.15
CA SER A 418 13.25 6.68 -46.41
C SER A 418 13.86 6.05 -45.17
N ILE A 419 13.08 5.90 -44.10
CA ILE A 419 13.51 5.10 -42.95
C ILE A 419 13.64 3.65 -43.44
N THR A 420 14.88 3.16 -43.49
CA THR A 420 15.17 1.76 -43.83
C THR A 420 14.87 0.89 -42.61
N SER A 421 14.44 -0.36 -42.79
CA SER A 421 14.12 -1.22 -41.63
C SER A 421 15.29 -1.43 -40.66
N LEU A 422 16.51 -1.29 -41.16
CA LEU A 422 17.74 -1.19 -40.36
C LEU A 422 17.70 -0.08 -39.29
N GLU A 423 17.16 1.10 -39.62
CA GLU A 423 17.04 2.24 -38.70
C GLU A 423 15.99 2.01 -37.61
N THR A 424 15.05 1.10 -37.87
CA THR A 424 13.93 0.78 -36.99
C THR A 424 14.12 -0.47 -36.16
N PHE A 425 15.16 -1.27 -36.46
CA PHE A 425 15.40 -2.53 -35.78
C PHE A 425 15.81 -2.31 -34.32
N SER A 426 15.20 -3.06 -33.41
CA SER A 426 15.59 -3.14 -32.00
C SER A 426 15.47 -4.57 -31.48
N LEU A 427 16.28 -4.89 -30.46
CA LEU A 427 16.15 -6.13 -29.69
C LEU A 427 15.37 -5.83 -28.42
N SER A 428 14.39 -6.67 -28.10
CA SER A 428 13.65 -6.64 -26.84
C SER A 428 13.96 -7.89 -26.02
N TYR A 429 14.07 -7.73 -24.71
CA TYR A 429 14.34 -8.82 -23.79
C TYR A 429 13.08 -9.11 -22.98
N LYS A 430 12.51 -10.31 -23.17
CA LYS A 430 11.29 -10.76 -22.49
C LYS A 430 11.61 -11.19 -21.06
N VAL A 431 11.24 -10.36 -20.10
CA VAL A 431 11.37 -10.68 -18.68
C VAL A 431 10.07 -11.29 -18.17
N HIS A 432 10.16 -12.50 -17.63
CA HIS A 432 9.06 -13.12 -16.90
C HIS A 432 8.95 -12.59 -15.48
N TRP A 433 7.73 -12.49 -14.98
CA TRP A 433 7.42 -12.28 -13.57
C TRP A 433 8.13 -13.36 -12.72
N PRO A 434 8.76 -13.02 -11.57
CA PRO A 434 8.73 -11.77 -10.79
C PRO A 434 9.82 -10.73 -11.13
N LEU A 435 10.75 -11.06 -12.02
CA LEU A 435 11.89 -10.18 -12.34
C LEU A 435 11.48 -8.88 -13.04
N SER A 436 10.27 -8.82 -13.60
CA SER A 436 9.66 -7.61 -14.16
C SER A 436 9.45 -6.50 -13.11
N ILE A 437 9.50 -6.83 -11.82
CA ILE A 437 9.46 -5.84 -10.72
C ILE A 437 10.73 -5.00 -10.70
N VAL A 438 11.90 -5.65 -10.85
CA VAL A 438 13.22 -5.00 -10.86
C VAL A 438 13.53 -4.45 -12.26
N LEU A 439 13.33 -5.28 -13.29
CA LEU A 439 13.53 -4.91 -14.69
C LEU A 439 12.25 -4.30 -15.24
N SER A 440 12.04 -3.03 -14.92
CA SER A 440 10.90 -2.27 -15.39
C SER A 440 10.93 -2.12 -16.92
N ARG A 441 9.75 -2.02 -17.57
CA ARG A 441 9.72 -1.66 -19.00
C ARG A 441 10.40 -0.31 -19.26
N LYS A 442 10.35 0.62 -18.29
CA LYS A 442 11.07 1.90 -18.41
C LYS A 442 12.57 1.65 -18.57
N ALA A 443 13.19 0.85 -17.71
CA ALA A 443 14.60 0.45 -17.87
C ALA A 443 14.84 -0.26 -19.20
N LEU A 444 14.00 -1.24 -19.58
CA LEU A 444 14.19 -1.97 -20.83
C LEU A 444 14.14 -1.06 -22.06
N THR A 445 13.22 -0.08 -22.10
CA THR A 445 13.16 0.90 -23.19
C THR A 445 14.39 1.80 -23.26
N LYS A 446 15.01 2.14 -22.12
CA LYS A 446 16.30 2.86 -22.10
C LYS A 446 17.41 1.99 -22.68
N TYR A 447 17.50 0.71 -22.28
CA TYR A 447 18.47 -0.22 -22.86
C TYR A 447 18.26 -0.45 -24.36
N GLN A 448 17.01 -0.52 -24.82
CA GLN A 448 16.69 -0.62 -26.25
C GLN A 448 17.17 0.59 -27.06
N LEU A 449 17.04 1.80 -26.51
CA LEU A 449 17.53 3.02 -27.15
C LEU A 449 19.06 3.04 -27.24
N ILE A 450 19.75 2.60 -26.18
CA ILE A 450 21.21 2.46 -26.17
C ILE A 450 21.62 1.42 -27.23
N PHE A 451 20.96 0.27 -27.25
CA PHE A 451 21.22 -0.78 -28.24
C PHE A 451 21.06 -0.26 -29.67
N GLN A 452 19.97 0.46 -29.97
CA GLN A 452 19.74 1.01 -31.31
C GLN A 452 20.89 1.92 -31.76
N PHE A 453 21.34 2.82 -30.89
CA PHE A 453 22.46 3.69 -31.20
C PHE A 453 23.75 2.90 -31.48
N LEU A 454 24.07 1.93 -30.62
CA LEU A 454 25.25 1.08 -30.81
C LEU A 454 25.15 0.22 -32.08
N PHE A 455 23.96 -0.29 -32.39
CA PHE A 455 23.67 -1.05 -33.60
C PHE A 455 23.94 -0.23 -34.87
N HIS A 456 23.52 1.04 -34.89
CA HIS A 456 23.83 1.95 -36.01
C HIS A 456 25.32 2.18 -36.16
N CYS A 457 26.04 2.48 -35.08
CA CYS A 457 27.49 2.65 -35.14
C CYS A 457 28.19 1.39 -35.67
N LYS A 458 27.76 0.20 -35.23
CA LYS A 458 28.34 -1.07 -35.68
C LYS A 458 28.01 -1.41 -37.13
N HIS A 459 26.81 -1.09 -37.57
CA HIS A 459 26.42 -1.25 -38.97
C HIS A 459 27.26 -0.34 -39.90
N VAL A 460 27.45 0.93 -39.54
CA VAL A 460 28.26 1.86 -40.34
C VAL A 460 29.73 1.42 -40.37
N ASP A 461 30.28 0.97 -39.24
CA ASP A 461 31.62 0.37 -39.18
C ASP A 461 31.76 -0.81 -40.17
N ARG A 462 30.76 -1.70 -40.22
CA ARG A 462 30.75 -2.84 -41.15
C ARG A 462 30.66 -2.41 -42.61
N GLN A 463 29.85 -1.42 -42.94
CA GLN A 463 29.77 -0.88 -44.31
C GLN A 463 31.09 -0.23 -44.75
N LEU A 464 31.74 0.54 -43.86
CA LEU A 464 33.06 1.11 -44.12
C LEU A 464 34.13 0.03 -44.28
N CYS A 465 34.08 -1.04 -43.48
CA CYS A 465 34.96 -2.21 -43.65
C CYS A 465 34.76 -2.88 -45.02
N GLY A 466 33.51 -3.06 -45.46
CA GLY A 466 33.20 -3.58 -46.80
C GLY A 466 33.73 -2.68 -47.93
N ALA A 467 33.52 -1.37 -47.83
CA ALA A 467 34.06 -0.40 -48.79
C ALA A 467 35.60 -0.41 -48.81
N TRP A 468 36.22 -0.53 -47.63
CA TRP A 468 37.67 -0.66 -47.51
C TRP A 468 38.21 -1.94 -48.16
N GLN A 469 37.53 -3.08 -47.98
CA GLN A 469 37.89 -4.35 -48.63
C GLN A 469 37.86 -4.23 -50.15
N ILE A 470 36.82 -3.60 -50.72
CA ILE A 470 36.72 -3.33 -52.16
C ILE A 470 37.90 -2.44 -52.61
N HIS A 471 38.21 -1.39 -51.86
CA HIS A 471 39.34 -0.52 -52.16
C HIS A 471 40.70 -1.24 -52.10
N GLN A 472 40.90 -2.19 -51.18
CA GLN A 472 42.11 -3.02 -51.17
C GLN A 472 42.15 -4.02 -52.34
N GLY A 473 41.01 -4.62 -52.70
CA GLY A 473 40.91 -5.50 -53.88
C GLY A 473 41.26 -4.78 -55.18
N VAL A 474 40.78 -3.55 -55.37
CA VAL A 474 41.12 -2.72 -56.54
C VAL A 474 42.61 -2.33 -56.55
N ARG A 475 43.23 -2.13 -55.39
CA ARG A 475 44.68 -1.90 -55.29
C ARG A 475 45.49 -3.13 -55.68
N ALA A 476 45.03 -4.33 -55.33
CA ALA A 476 45.71 -5.58 -55.70
C ALA A 476 45.72 -5.83 -57.22
N LEU A 477 44.67 -5.38 -57.94
CA LEU A 477 44.55 -5.52 -59.39
C LEU A 477 45.39 -4.49 -60.17
N ASN A 478 45.75 -3.36 -59.55
CA ASN A 478 46.52 -2.28 -60.20
C ASN A 478 48.03 -2.43 -59.93
N THR A 479 48.71 -3.25 -60.72
CA THR A 479 50.18 -3.40 -60.75
C THR A 479 50.94 -2.18 -61.31
N ARG A 480 50.24 -1.13 -61.78
CA ARG A 480 50.83 0.10 -62.33
C ARG A 480 50.39 1.35 -61.56
N GLY A 481 50.85 1.47 -60.32
CA GLY A 481 51.08 2.77 -59.65
C GLY A 481 49.95 3.79 -59.64
N THR A 482 48.69 3.39 -59.41
CA THR A 482 47.61 4.38 -59.22
C THR A 482 47.73 5.08 -57.87
N ALA A 483 47.66 6.41 -57.87
CA ALA A 483 47.61 7.23 -56.66
C ALA A 483 46.48 6.77 -55.73
N ILE A 484 46.76 6.73 -54.42
CA ILE A 484 45.78 6.45 -53.36
C ILE A 484 44.54 7.30 -53.63
N SER A 485 43.39 6.67 -53.91
CA SER A 485 42.17 7.40 -54.22
C SER A 485 41.77 8.24 -53.00
N ARG A 486 41.34 9.49 -53.23
CA ARG A 486 40.81 10.36 -52.16
C ARG A 486 39.69 9.67 -51.37
N SER A 487 38.90 8.83 -52.03
CA SER A 487 37.86 8.00 -51.39
C SER A 487 38.42 7.01 -50.36
N SER A 488 39.56 6.37 -50.65
CA SER A 488 40.19 5.42 -49.73
C SER A 488 40.82 6.10 -48.50
N LEU A 489 41.29 7.34 -48.65
CA LEU A 489 41.75 8.14 -47.51
C LEU A 489 40.59 8.57 -46.62
N LEU A 490 39.47 9.01 -47.22
CA LEU A 490 38.25 9.36 -46.49
C LEU A 490 37.64 8.16 -45.76
N CYS A 491 37.58 7.00 -46.43
CA CYS A 491 37.13 5.75 -45.81
C CYS A 491 37.98 5.39 -44.59
N ARG A 492 39.31 5.56 -44.68
CA ARG A 492 40.22 5.30 -43.57
C ARG A 492 40.01 6.27 -42.40
N SER A 493 39.79 7.56 -42.66
CA SER A 493 39.55 8.54 -41.59
C SER A 493 38.22 8.32 -40.90
N MET A 494 37.16 8.04 -41.66
CA MET A 494 35.84 7.68 -41.11
C MET A 494 35.90 6.40 -40.29
N LEU A 495 36.59 5.36 -40.79
CA LEU A 495 36.74 4.09 -40.08
C LEU A 495 37.54 4.26 -38.79
N LYS A 496 38.61 5.07 -38.79
CA LYS A 496 39.34 5.40 -37.57
C LYS A 496 38.43 6.11 -36.56
N TYR A 497 37.65 7.09 -37.01
CA TYR A 497 36.75 7.84 -36.14
C TYR A 497 35.68 6.93 -35.50
N ILE A 498 34.98 6.12 -36.30
CA ILE A 498 33.93 5.23 -35.79
C ILE A 498 34.49 4.17 -34.86
N ASN A 499 35.65 3.61 -35.18
CA ASN A 499 36.31 2.67 -34.28
C ASN A 499 36.68 3.35 -32.96
N SER A 500 37.31 4.53 -32.98
CA SER A 500 37.60 5.26 -31.74
C SER A 500 36.35 5.60 -30.93
N LEU A 501 35.25 5.98 -31.59
CA LEU A 501 33.96 6.25 -30.94
C LEU A 501 33.36 4.99 -30.30
N LEU A 502 33.33 3.87 -31.03
CA LEU A 502 32.83 2.58 -30.52
C LEU A 502 33.63 2.13 -29.31
N HIS A 503 34.97 2.23 -29.35
CA HIS A 503 35.83 1.87 -28.22
C HIS A 503 35.57 2.75 -27.01
N TYR A 504 35.40 4.07 -27.20
CA TYR A 504 35.04 4.98 -26.11
C TYR A 504 33.70 4.60 -25.46
N LEU A 505 32.67 4.35 -26.28
CA LEU A 505 31.34 3.99 -25.79
C LEU A 505 31.32 2.67 -25.03
N THR A 506 31.96 1.62 -25.56
CA THR A 506 31.94 0.29 -24.93
C THR A 506 32.84 0.21 -23.70
N PHE A 507 34.09 0.69 -23.79
CA PHE A 507 35.07 0.49 -22.72
C PHE A 507 35.05 1.59 -21.66
N GLU A 508 34.92 2.86 -22.02
CA GLU A 508 34.97 3.94 -21.02
C GLU A 508 33.62 4.21 -20.38
N VAL A 509 32.53 4.19 -21.17
CA VAL A 509 31.20 4.53 -20.66
C VAL A 509 30.46 3.31 -20.13
N ILE A 510 30.28 2.28 -20.97
CA ILE A 510 29.44 1.12 -20.62
C ILE A 510 30.12 0.27 -19.54
N GLU A 511 31.38 -0.11 -19.72
CA GLU A 511 32.05 -1.01 -18.77
C GLU A 511 32.23 -0.39 -17.39
N HIS A 512 32.59 0.90 -17.32
CA HIS A 512 32.74 1.61 -16.05
C HIS A 512 31.43 1.67 -15.26
N ASN A 513 30.35 2.11 -15.91
CA ASN A 513 29.04 2.22 -15.27
C ASN A 513 28.47 0.85 -14.89
N TRP A 514 28.75 -0.19 -15.68
CA TRP A 514 28.37 -1.56 -15.36
C TRP A 514 29.02 -2.05 -14.07
N HIS A 515 30.33 -1.84 -13.90
CA HIS A 515 31.02 -2.22 -12.66
C HIS A 515 30.48 -1.46 -11.46
N LEU A 516 30.19 -0.17 -11.61
CA LEU A 516 29.61 0.65 -10.54
C LEU A 516 28.22 0.15 -10.14
N MET A 517 27.37 -0.19 -11.12
CA MET A 517 26.06 -0.81 -10.90
C MET A 517 26.20 -2.16 -10.20
N TYR A 518 27.10 -3.03 -10.67
CA TYR A 518 27.32 -4.36 -10.12
C TYR A 518 27.78 -4.31 -8.66
N ASN A 519 28.69 -3.38 -8.32
CA ASN A 519 29.13 -3.16 -6.95
C ASN A 519 27.99 -2.66 -6.05
N ARG A 520 27.12 -1.76 -6.57
CA ARG A 520 25.95 -1.27 -5.83
C ARG A 520 24.91 -2.37 -5.59
N LEU A 521 24.65 -3.21 -6.59
CA LEU A 521 23.75 -4.37 -6.47
C LEU A 521 24.23 -5.39 -5.43
N GLN A 522 25.54 -5.57 -5.30
CA GLN A 522 26.10 -6.42 -4.23
C GLN A 522 25.90 -5.83 -2.84
N SER A 523 25.90 -4.50 -2.71
CA SER A 523 25.71 -3.79 -1.44
C SER A 523 24.25 -3.54 -1.05
N ALA A 524 23.29 -3.78 -1.95
CA ALA A 524 21.89 -3.46 -1.73
C ALA A 524 21.21 -4.48 -0.81
N ASN A 525 20.46 -3.98 0.18
CA ASN A 525 19.78 -4.80 1.18
C ASN A 525 18.28 -4.92 0.91
N SER A 526 17.73 -4.12 0.00
CA SER A 526 16.31 -4.11 -0.35
C SER A 526 16.08 -4.08 -1.86
N ILE A 527 14.92 -4.56 -2.28
CA ILE A 527 14.56 -4.69 -3.70
C ILE A 527 14.23 -3.34 -4.32
N ASP A 528 13.64 -2.43 -3.54
CA ASP A 528 13.41 -1.06 -3.99
C ASP A 528 14.74 -0.32 -4.27
N GLU A 529 15.79 -0.61 -3.49
CA GLU A 529 17.15 -0.14 -3.79
C GLU A 529 17.73 -0.81 -5.02
N GLU A 530 17.57 -2.14 -5.20
CA GLU A 530 18.04 -2.83 -6.42
C GLU A 530 17.35 -2.33 -7.69
N GLY A 531 16.02 -2.16 -7.66
CA GLY A 531 15.25 -1.58 -8.77
C GLY A 531 15.65 -0.14 -9.05
N GLY A 532 15.87 0.66 -8.00
CA GLY A 532 16.38 2.03 -8.15
C GLY A 532 17.78 2.11 -8.75
N VAL A 533 18.66 1.16 -8.42
CA VAL A 533 20.02 1.05 -8.98
C VAL A 533 20.00 0.59 -10.45
N VAL A 534 19.04 -0.24 -10.85
CA VAL A 534 18.89 -0.70 -12.25
C VAL A 534 18.23 0.36 -13.13
N ASP A 535 17.29 1.14 -12.60
CA ASP A 535 16.61 2.20 -13.33
C ASP A 535 17.48 3.47 -13.52
N ALA A 536 18.46 3.71 -12.63
CA ALA A 536 19.37 4.87 -12.59
C ALA A 536 20.64 4.65 -13.41
#